data_AF-A0A656GKB5-F1
#
_entry.id   AF-A0A656GKB5-F1
#
_cell.length_a   1.000
_cell.length_b   1.000
_cell.length_c   1.000
_cell.angle_alpha   90.00
_cell.angle_beta   90.00
_cell.angle_gamma   90.00
#
_symmetry.space_group_name_H-M   'P 1'
#
loop_
_entity.id
_entity.type
_entity.pdbx_description
1 polymer ?
#
loop_
_entity_poly.entity_id
_entity_poly.type
_entity_poly.pdbx_seq_one_letter_code
_entity_poly.pdbx_strand_id
1 'polypeptide(L)'
;RLNVHLWKHGDNTFHLKGIWVDQRYTLLTGNNLNPRAFNLDLENALLIDDPQGQWSETREAEIAHLMRNTQRVNQYDELDTLANYPEGVRKFLKRVSRVRVERLLYRIL
;
A
#
# COMPACT_ATOMS: atom_id res chain seq x y z
N ARG A 1 12.95 12.52 -0.74
CA ARG A 1 12.08 12.56 -1.94
C ARG A 1 11.15 11.37 -1.89
N LEU A 2 9.84 11.54 -2.15
CA LEU A 2 8.86 10.44 -2.17
C LEU A 2 8.97 9.65 -3.48
N ASN A 3 8.91 8.32 -3.40
CA ASN A 3 8.83 7.43 -4.54
C ASN A 3 7.58 6.56 -4.40
N VAL A 4 6.70 6.60 -5.39
CA VAL A 4 5.48 5.80 -5.43
C VAL A 4 5.58 4.82 -6.58
N HIS A 5 5.23 3.56 -6.31
CA HIS A 5 5.28 2.48 -7.28
C HIS A 5 3.93 1.74 -7.28
N LEU A 6 3.41 1.46 -8.48
CA LEU A 6 2.21 0.65 -8.67
C LEU A 6 2.63 -0.74 -9.15
N TRP A 7 2.15 -1.77 -8.47
CA TRP A 7 2.41 -3.15 -8.86
C TRP A 7 1.30 -3.69 -9.77
N LYS A 8 1.65 -4.38 -10.87
CA LYS A 8 0.70 -5.08 -11.74
C LYS A 8 1.38 -6.24 -12.47
N HIS A 9 0.80 -7.43 -12.40
CA HIS A 9 1.27 -8.61 -13.15
C HIS A 9 0.09 -9.44 -13.66
N GLY A 10 -0.35 -9.19 -14.90
CA GLY A 10 -1.52 -9.85 -15.48
C GLY A 10 -2.76 -9.66 -14.60
N ASP A 11 -3.50 -10.74 -14.35
CA ASP A 11 -4.72 -10.74 -13.52
C ASP A 11 -4.46 -11.05 -12.02
N ASN A 12 -3.19 -11.15 -11.61
CA ASN A 12 -2.84 -11.39 -10.22
C ASN A 12 -3.17 -10.18 -9.33
N THR A 13 -3.45 -10.45 -8.05
CA THR A 13 -3.75 -9.44 -7.03
C THR A 13 -2.51 -9.10 -6.18
N PHE A 14 -2.56 -7.97 -5.48
CA PHE A 14 -1.48 -7.48 -4.62
C PHE A 14 -1.94 -7.39 -3.17
N HIS A 15 -1.18 -7.97 -2.23
CA HIS A 15 -1.56 -8.04 -0.82
C HIS A 15 -0.35 -8.04 0.14
N LEU A 16 0.71 -7.33 -0.25
CA LEU A 16 1.92 -7.18 0.57
C LEU A 16 1.74 -6.14 1.67
N LYS A 17 2.29 -6.42 2.86
CA LYS A 17 2.41 -5.47 3.98
C LYS A 17 3.78 -5.65 4.61
N GLY A 18 4.32 -4.54 5.09
CA GLY A 18 5.64 -4.51 5.72
C GLY A 18 6.16 -3.08 5.75
N ILE A 19 7.05 -2.82 6.68
CA ILE A 19 7.71 -1.51 6.79
C ILE A 19 9.21 -1.76 6.91
N TRP A 20 9.99 -1.04 6.13
CA TRP A 20 11.43 -0.96 6.28
C TRP A 20 11.83 0.46 6.62
N VAL A 21 12.67 0.63 7.63
CA VAL A 21 13.21 1.93 8.04
C VAL A 21 14.72 1.89 7.94
N ASP A 22 15.26 2.75 7.08
CA ASP A 22 16.69 2.85 6.76
C ASP A 22 17.28 1.49 6.42
N GLN A 23 18.46 1.13 6.95
CA GLN A 23 19.07 -0.21 6.82
C GLN A 23 18.99 -1.02 8.13
N ARG A 24 18.17 -0.57 9.10
CA ARG A 24 18.21 -1.09 10.47
C ARG A 24 16.95 -1.85 10.87
N TYR A 25 15.77 -1.29 10.60
CA TYR A 25 14.53 -1.87 11.11
C TYR A 25 13.68 -2.47 9.99
N THR A 26 13.16 -3.66 10.24
CA THR A 26 12.15 -4.31 9.40
C THR A 26 10.98 -4.74 10.27
N LEU A 27 9.77 -4.28 9.93
CA LEU A 27 8.54 -4.68 10.57
C LEU A 27 7.79 -5.64 9.65
N LEU A 28 7.73 -6.91 10.05
CA LEU A 28 6.88 -7.91 9.42
C LEU A 28 5.57 -7.94 10.17
N THR A 29 4.47 -7.61 9.49
CA THR A 29 3.16 -7.48 10.15
C THR A 29 2.02 -7.86 9.20
N GLY A 30 0.94 -8.39 9.76
CA GLY A 30 -0.34 -8.56 9.06
C GLY A 30 -1.12 -7.26 8.87
N ASN A 31 -0.71 -6.19 9.58
CA ASN A 31 -1.42 -4.92 9.62
C ASN A 31 -1.47 -4.27 8.22
N ASN A 32 -2.69 -3.95 7.76
CA ASN A 32 -2.93 -3.34 6.46
C ASN A 32 -2.56 -1.85 6.38
N LEU A 33 -2.05 -1.26 7.48
CA LEU A 33 -1.69 0.14 7.63
C LEU A 33 -2.84 1.11 7.31
N ASN A 34 -4.08 0.67 7.57
CA ASN A 34 -5.30 1.45 7.40
C ASN A 34 -5.92 1.80 8.77
N PRO A 35 -6.84 2.78 8.84
CA PRO A 35 -7.44 3.19 10.11
C PRO A 35 -8.15 2.05 10.85
N ARG A 36 -8.70 1.07 10.12
CA ARG A 36 -9.36 -0.10 10.69
C ARG A 36 -8.37 -0.92 11.52
N ALA A 37 -7.21 -1.26 10.96
CA ALA A 37 -6.16 -2.02 11.63
C ALA A 37 -5.62 -1.30 12.88
N PHE A 38 -5.60 0.04 12.88
CA PHE A 38 -5.16 0.81 14.06
C PHE A 38 -6.19 0.90 15.19
N ASN A 39 -7.49 0.76 14.89
CA ASN A 39 -8.55 1.07 15.86
C ASN A 39 -9.44 -0.12 16.24
N LEU A 40 -9.52 -1.15 15.41
CA LEU A 40 -10.54 -2.19 15.52
C LEU A 40 -9.98 -3.61 15.46
N ASP A 41 -8.99 -3.86 14.61
CA ASP A 41 -8.49 -5.22 14.39
C ASP A 41 -7.40 -5.58 15.43
N LEU A 42 -7.32 -6.86 15.76
CA LEU A 42 -6.22 -7.41 16.54
C LEU A 42 -5.06 -7.69 15.60
N GLU A 43 -3.94 -7.03 15.85
CA GLU A 43 -2.77 -7.06 14.98
C GLU A 43 -1.56 -7.58 15.74
N ASN A 44 -0.64 -8.21 15.01
CA ASN A 44 0.66 -8.61 15.53
C ASN A 44 1.78 -8.20 14.57
N ALA A 45 2.99 -8.12 15.10
CA ALA A 45 4.17 -7.80 14.30
C ALA A 45 5.43 -8.44 14.89
N LEU A 46 6.38 -8.74 14.02
CA LEU A 46 7.77 -9.02 14.35
C LEU A 46 8.61 -7.83 13.92
N LEU A 47 9.26 -7.18 14.89
CA LEU A 47 10.24 -6.14 14.62
C LEU A 47 11.64 -6.75 14.64
N ILE A 48 12.35 -6.62 13.53
CA ILE A 48 13.76 -6.97 13.40
C ILE A 48 14.57 -5.68 13.56
N ASP A 49 15.44 -5.62 14.57
CA ASP A 49 16.48 -4.59 14.73
C ASP A 49 17.83 -5.20 14.31
N ASP A 50 18.37 -4.72 13.20
CA ASP A 50 19.60 -5.21 12.60
C ASP A 50 20.68 -4.11 12.58
N PRO A 51 21.29 -3.80 13.74
CA PRO A 51 22.32 -2.77 13.83
C PRO A 51 23.63 -3.15 13.13
N GLN A 52 23.83 -4.44 12.83
CA GLN A 52 25.03 -4.97 12.19
C GLN A 52 24.85 -5.23 10.69
N GLY A 53 23.65 -5.01 10.15
CA GLY A 53 23.35 -5.17 8.73
C GLY A 53 23.37 -6.62 8.24
N GLN A 54 23.24 -7.62 9.13
CA GLN A 54 23.29 -9.04 8.81
C GLN A 54 22.13 -9.51 7.93
N TRP A 55 21.04 -8.75 7.89
CA TRP A 55 19.82 -9.03 7.13
C TRP A 55 19.77 -8.27 5.79
N SER A 56 20.75 -7.41 5.49
CA SER A 56 20.71 -6.50 4.35
C SER A 56 20.56 -7.23 3.01
N GLU A 57 21.34 -8.29 2.76
CA GLU A 57 21.29 -9.03 1.50
C GLU A 57 19.92 -9.68 1.25
N THR A 58 19.37 -10.36 2.26
CA THR A 58 18.05 -10.99 2.18
C THR A 58 16.96 -9.97 1.87
N ARG A 59 17.02 -8.82 2.53
CA ARG A 59 16.09 -7.72 2.32
C ARG A 59 16.21 -7.13 0.91
N GLU A 60 17.42 -6.87 0.44
CA GLU A 60 17.64 -6.31 -0.90
C GLU A 60 17.13 -7.26 -1.98
N ALA A 61 17.36 -8.56 -1.82
CA ALA A 61 16.83 -9.59 -2.70
C ALA A 61 15.29 -9.59 -2.72
N GLU A 62 14.64 -9.49 -1.55
CA GLU A 62 13.19 -9.38 -1.45
C GLU A 62 12.66 -8.11 -2.13
N ILE A 63 13.22 -6.95 -1.82
CA ILE A 63 12.81 -5.68 -2.44
C ILE A 63 12.99 -5.75 -3.96
N ALA A 64 14.14 -6.20 -4.45
CA ALA A 64 14.39 -6.36 -5.88
C ALA A 64 13.34 -7.27 -6.53
N HIS A 65 12.93 -8.35 -5.86
CA HIS A 65 11.89 -9.24 -6.32
C HIS A 65 10.53 -8.54 -6.44
N LEU A 66 10.14 -7.78 -5.42
CA LEU A 66 8.88 -7.04 -5.40
C LEU A 66 8.82 -5.98 -6.49
N MET A 67 9.95 -5.30 -6.72
CA MET A 67 10.04 -4.20 -7.68
C MET A 67 9.90 -4.64 -9.14
N ARG A 68 10.10 -5.93 -9.47
CA ARG A 68 10.11 -6.42 -10.87
C ARG A 68 8.84 -6.13 -11.67
N ASN A 69 7.68 -6.14 -11.01
CA ASN A 69 6.39 -5.89 -11.65
C ASN A 69 5.80 -4.55 -11.21
N THR A 70 6.66 -3.58 -10.89
CA THR A 70 6.24 -2.24 -10.47
C THR A 70 6.56 -1.19 -11.52
N GLN A 71 5.69 -0.20 -11.63
CA GLN A 71 5.90 1.01 -12.40
C GLN A 71 5.99 2.20 -11.45
N ARG A 72 7.03 3.02 -11.58
CA ARG A 72 7.15 4.25 -10.80
C ARG A 72 6.19 5.31 -11.33
N VAL A 73 5.47 5.95 -10.41
CA VAL A 73 4.65 7.13 -10.69
C VAL A 73 5.52 8.37 -10.52
N ASN A 74 5.74 9.14 -11.59
CA ASN A 74 6.61 10.33 -11.53
C ASN A 74 5.82 11.59 -11.13
N GLN A 75 4.58 11.67 -11.59
CA GLN A 75 3.68 12.80 -11.38
C GLN A 75 2.24 12.30 -11.18
N TYR A 76 1.43 13.09 -10.47
CA TYR A 76 0.12 12.66 -9.99
C TYR A 76 -0.91 12.47 -11.12
N ASP A 77 -0.72 13.10 -12.27
CA ASP A 77 -1.60 13.07 -13.44
C ASP A 77 -1.37 11.83 -14.33
N GLU A 78 -0.36 11.01 -14.03
CA GLU A 78 -0.24 9.64 -14.55
C GLU A 78 -1.35 8.72 -13.97
N LEU A 79 -2.00 9.15 -12.88
CA LEU A 79 -3.15 8.45 -12.30
C LEU A 79 -4.45 9.01 -12.86
N ASP A 80 -5.37 8.10 -13.20
CA ASP A 80 -6.68 8.50 -13.69
C ASP A 80 -7.47 9.30 -12.66
N THR A 81 -8.16 10.31 -13.16
CA THR A 81 -9.12 11.07 -12.36
C THR A 81 -10.51 10.47 -12.51
N LEU A 82 -11.42 10.88 -11.61
CA LEU A 82 -12.83 10.48 -11.65
C LEU A 82 -13.49 10.76 -13.02
N ALA A 83 -13.00 11.73 -13.79
CA ALA A 83 -13.49 12.06 -15.13
C ALA A 83 -13.16 10.97 -16.18
N ASN A 84 -12.10 10.21 -15.98
CA ASN A 84 -11.64 9.16 -16.89
C ASN A 84 -12.26 7.80 -16.56
N TYR A 85 -12.81 7.64 -15.36
CA TYR A 85 -13.38 6.36 -14.93
C TYR A 85 -14.62 5.96 -15.73
N PRO A 86 -14.86 4.65 -15.93
CA PRO A 86 -16.09 4.15 -16.55
C PRO A 86 -17.35 4.75 -15.91
N GLU A 87 -18.38 5.00 -16.70
CA GLU A 87 -19.56 5.76 -16.27
C GLU A 87 -20.25 5.16 -15.03
N GLY A 88 -20.36 3.82 -14.97
CA GLY A 88 -20.93 3.12 -13.81
C GLY A 88 -20.17 3.39 -12.52
N VAL A 89 -18.84 3.27 -12.55
CA VAL A 89 -17.95 3.53 -11.41
C VAL A 89 -18.05 4.99 -10.99
N ARG A 90 -18.03 5.91 -11.96
CA ARG A 90 -18.13 7.34 -11.74
C ARG A 90 -19.44 7.75 -11.05
N LYS A 91 -20.58 7.22 -11.52
CA LYS A 91 -21.90 7.46 -10.93
C LYS A 91 -21.97 6.95 -9.50
N PHE A 92 -21.41 5.77 -9.23
CA PHE A 92 -21.36 5.19 -7.90
C PHE A 92 -20.55 6.06 -6.93
N LEU A 93 -19.30 6.38 -7.26
CA LEU A 93 -18.43 7.19 -6.40
C LEU A 93 -19.01 8.58 -6.12
N LYS A 94 -19.64 9.22 -7.13
CA LYS A 94 -20.33 10.51 -6.93
C LYS A 94 -21.48 10.41 -5.93
N ARG A 95 -22.24 9.31 -5.93
CA ARG A 95 -23.33 9.09 -4.96
C ARG A 95 -22.78 8.91 -3.55
N VAL A 96 -21.74 8.07 -3.38
CA VAL A 96 -21.08 7.82 -2.09
C VAL A 96 -20.55 9.11 -1.45
N SER A 97 -19.89 9.96 -2.25
CA SER A 97 -19.35 11.22 -1.75
C SER A 97 -20.46 12.21 -1.35
N ARG A 98 -21.55 12.30 -2.13
CA ARG A 98 -22.72 13.17 -1.82
C ARG A 98 -23.35 12.85 -0.47
N VAL A 99 -23.44 11.57 -0.11
CA VAL A 99 -24.01 11.14 1.18
C VAL A 99 -22.99 11.16 2.33
N ARG A 100 -21.75 11.61 2.09
CA ARG A 100 -20.64 11.69 3.07
C ARG A 100 -20.29 10.36 3.75
N VAL A 101 -20.65 9.23 3.13
CA VAL A 101 -20.35 7.88 3.64
C VAL A 101 -18.90 7.47 3.36
N GLU A 102 -18.18 8.22 2.51
CA GLU A 102 -16.76 8.03 2.21
C GLU A 102 -15.87 7.91 3.46
N ARG A 103 -16.09 8.76 4.48
CA ARG A 103 -15.31 8.73 5.73
C ARG A 103 -15.59 7.51 6.58
N LEU A 104 -16.84 7.02 6.54
CA LEU A 104 -17.23 5.82 7.26
C LEU A 104 -16.61 4.58 6.60
N LEU A 105 -16.68 4.50 5.27
CA LEU A 105 -16.06 3.43 4.50
C LEU A 105 -14.55 3.37 4.76
N TYR A 106 -13.86 4.51 4.70
CA TYR A 106 -12.42 4.59 4.96
C TYR A 106 -12.01 4.15 6.39
N ARG A 107 -12.93 4.22 7.36
CA ARG A 107 -12.65 3.79 8.75
C ARG A 107 -12.92 2.31 8.98
N ILE A 108 -13.81 1.70 8.19
CA ILE A 108 -14.30 0.34 8.41
C ILE A 108 -13.67 -0.66 7.43
N LEU A 109 -13.27 -0.21 6.24
CA LEU A 109 -12.58 -1.00 5.22
C LEU A 109 -11.07 -0.81 5.34
#